data_AF-A0A5S3UWE1-F1
#
_entry.id   AF-A0A5S3UWE1-F1
#
_cell.length_a   1.000
_cell.length_b   1.000
_cell.length_c   1.000
_cell.angle_alpha   90.00
_cell.angle_beta   90.00
_cell.angle_gamma   90.00
#
_symmetry.space_group_name_H-M   'P 1'
#
loop_
_entity.id
_entity.type
_entity.pdbx_description
1 polymer ?
#
loop_
_entity_poly.entity_id
_entity_poly.type
_entity_poly.pdbx_seq_one_letter_code
_entity_poly.pdbx_strand_id
1 'polypeptide(L)'
;MRPATSITALMTRTCALVLCVLGTGCTLSPDYNDEDFYGMPHAVGTQFGQSNSVFASRLTCTDADNFAAAANYRIDQPIPLAAPGLNPYESSHRGVFGAAPLSPGDLIQVRMEYGEGFNGDYVLDSSGALTLPVIEPIYAAGLTTKALAQKVELALIRAKIFRAQTLDVTVKVKTWAAIEVPVSGAVFSPGRVTINAKLPEQLLDQQVAASGDHSKQRLLSEAIRAAAGVRPDAKLDQVILVRQGWRIEADLTGIMTGQPVSDHVLIAGDQVIVPSTGCFQPNLVKPSQITPKGFRVFMSNLIDSSMSNANAAIGRFSSNLPYGTRLLQAAISANCVGGKEYTNAPRRVVLVSNHPLTGQTQVVERSVEELMRMSYRDHVNPYVMPNDAIACYDSDITNLRDIAKTLLDIVAPFSLLSKEDS
;
A
#
# COMPACT_ATOMS: atom_id res chain seq x y z
N MET A 1 86.11 -28.01 19.85
CA MET A 1 85.17 -28.54 20.86
C MET A 1 84.21 -27.42 21.23
N ARG A 2 82.96 -27.49 20.77
CA ARG A 2 81.91 -26.48 20.94
C ARG A 2 80.97 -26.90 22.08
N PRO A 3 80.68 -26.06 23.08
CA PRO A 3 79.70 -26.40 24.09
C PRO A 3 78.28 -26.10 23.61
N ALA A 4 77.36 -26.98 23.99
CA ALA A 4 75.93 -26.94 23.73
C ALA A 4 75.24 -25.78 24.45
N THR A 5 74.43 -24.99 23.73
CA THR A 5 73.53 -24.00 24.30
C THR A 5 72.13 -24.57 24.48
N SER A 6 71.63 -24.41 25.70
CA SER A 6 70.48 -25.05 26.32
C SER A 6 69.11 -24.65 25.73
N ILE A 7 68.24 -25.65 25.63
CA ILE A 7 66.83 -25.64 25.20
C ILE A 7 65.91 -24.79 26.11
N THR A 8 66.42 -24.29 27.25
CA THR A 8 65.66 -23.51 28.23
C THR A 8 65.35 -22.06 27.84
N ALA A 9 66.05 -21.48 26.85
CA ALA A 9 65.81 -20.09 26.42
C ALA A 9 64.62 -19.94 25.44
N LEU A 10 64.16 -21.03 24.81
CA LEU A 10 63.09 -20.99 23.82
C LEU A 10 61.68 -21.07 24.46
N MET A 11 61.56 -21.77 25.59
CA MET A 11 60.30 -21.94 26.33
C MET A 11 59.84 -20.69 27.08
N THR A 12 60.75 -19.81 27.48
CA THR A 12 60.39 -18.56 28.18
C THR A 12 59.91 -17.47 27.22
N ARG A 13 60.32 -17.51 25.95
CA ARG A 13 59.85 -16.57 24.92
C ARG A 13 58.49 -16.94 24.33
N THR A 14 58.12 -18.22 24.32
CA THR A 14 56.79 -18.67 23.89
C THR A 14 55.72 -18.42 24.94
N CYS A 15 56.04 -18.48 26.24
CA CYS A 15 55.08 -18.20 27.31
C CYS A 15 54.70 -16.70 27.41
N ALA A 16 55.64 -15.78 27.13
CA ALA A 16 55.38 -14.34 27.12
C ALA A 16 54.52 -13.89 25.93
N LEU A 17 54.53 -14.63 24.81
CA LEU A 17 53.75 -14.31 23.61
C LEU A 17 52.30 -14.82 23.70
N VAL A 18 52.05 -15.85 24.51
CA VAL A 18 50.70 -16.39 24.75
C VAL A 18 49.92 -15.59 25.81
N LEU A 19 50.60 -14.92 26.77
CA LEU A 19 49.93 -14.06 27.76
C LEU A 19 49.56 -12.66 27.25
N CYS A 20 50.15 -12.16 26.15
CA CYS A 20 49.75 -10.87 25.57
C CYS A 20 48.49 -10.96 24.67
N VAL A 21 48.03 -12.16 24.32
CA VAL A 21 46.89 -12.35 23.40
C VAL A 21 45.54 -12.46 24.14
N LEU A 22 45.53 -12.57 25.47
CA LEU A 22 44.31 -12.67 26.29
C LEU A 22 43.96 -11.39 27.07
N GLY A 23 44.64 -10.28 26.80
CA GLY A 23 44.54 -9.03 27.56
C GLY A 23 43.71 -7.89 26.95
N THR A 24 43.18 -8.02 25.74
CA THR A 24 42.40 -6.95 25.08
C THR A 24 41.02 -7.45 24.68
N GLY A 25 40.17 -7.64 25.69
CA GLY A 25 38.77 -8.07 25.57
C GLY A 25 37.80 -7.14 26.31
N CYS A 26 38.05 -5.83 26.26
CA CYS A 26 37.02 -4.81 26.48
C CYS A 26 37.20 -3.77 25.38
N THR A 27 36.63 -4.02 24.21
CA THR A 27 36.47 -2.98 23.19
C THR A 27 35.24 -2.16 23.56
N LEU A 28 35.50 -0.97 24.09
CA LEU A 28 34.59 0.16 24.04
C LEU A 28 34.01 0.31 22.63
N SER A 29 32.74 0.72 22.56
CA SER A 29 32.08 1.20 21.36
C SER A 29 33.00 2.12 20.56
N PRO A 30 33.10 2.01 19.22
CA PRO A 30 33.95 2.90 18.46
C PRO A 30 33.35 4.31 18.49
N ASP A 31 34.13 5.28 18.96
CA ASP A 31 33.91 6.71 18.72
C ASP A 31 33.85 6.95 17.20
N TYR A 32 32.78 7.61 16.77
CA TYR A 32 32.50 7.96 15.38
C TYR A 32 33.21 9.29 15.07
N ASN A 33 34.20 9.27 14.17
CA ASN A 33 34.85 10.49 13.68
C ASN A 33 34.17 10.96 12.39
N ASP A 34 33.67 12.19 12.39
CA ASP A 34 32.82 12.84 11.37
C ASP A 34 33.54 13.32 10.09
N GLU A 35 34.80 12.93 9.85
CA GLU A 35 35.60 13.48 8.73
C GLU A 35 35.44 12.72 7.39
N ASP A 36 34.67 11.62 7.35
CA ASP A 36 34.45 10.84 6.11
C ASP A 36 33.17 11.22 5.33
N PHE A 37 32.52 12.34 5.70
CA PHE A 37 31.19 12.70 5.18
C PHE A 37 31.19 13.28 3.74
N TYR A 38 32.33 13.76 3.23
CA TYR A 38 32.46 14.21 1.84
C TYR A 38 33.32 13.24 1.05
N GLY A 39 32.65 12.27 0.43
CA GLY A 39 33.25 11.12 -0.24
C GLY A 39 34.43 11.41 -1.17
N MET A 40 35.40 10.51 -1.16
CA MET A 40 36.45 10.46 -2.18
C MET A 40 35.84 10.21 -3.57
N PRO A 41 36.41 10.75 -4.67
CA PRO A 41 35.89 10.61 -6.03
C PRO A 41 35.77 9.16 -6.55
N HIS A 42 36.27 8.17 -5.80
CA HIS A 42 36.19 6.74 -6.12
C HIS A 42 35.53 5.88 -5.04
N ALA A 43 34.94 6.49 -4.00
CA ALA A 43 34.24 5.76 -2.95
C ALA A 43 32.73 5.72 -3.23
N VAL A 44 32.14 4.51 -3.27
CA VAL A 44 30.69 4.30 -3.41
C VAL A 44 30.08 4.35 -2.01
N GLY A 45 29.17 5.31 -1.80
CA GLY A 45 28.87 5.94 -0.52
C GLY A 45 28.29 5.09 0.62
N THR A 46 28.30 5.68 1.82
CA THR A 46 27.42 5.29 2.93
C THR A 46 26.85 6.53 3.61
N GLN A 47 25.56 6.51 3.91
CA GLN A 47 24.95 7.45 4.85
C GLN A 47 23.82 6.71 5.57
N PHE A 48 24.05 6.33 6.82
CA PHE A 48 23.03 5.69 7.66
C PHE A 48 22.94 6.39 9.01
N GLY A 49 22.07 7.39 9.10
CA GLY A 49 21.56 7.89 10.37
C GLY A 49 20.55 6.88 10.92
N GLN A 50 20.92 6.10 11.93
CA GLN A 50 19.98 5.25 12.66
C GLN A 50 19.02 6.13 13.47
N SER A 51 17.77 6.25 13.02
CA SER A 51 16.70 6.78 13.86
C SER A 51 16.30 5.73 14.91
N ASN A 52 16.49 6.03 16.19
CA ASN A 52 15.99 5.23 17.32
C ASN A 52 14.44 5.13 17.36
N SER A 53 13.72 5.95 16.59
CA SER A 53 12.27 5.86 16.46
C SER A 53 11.89 5.28 15.11
N VAL A 54 11.32 4.08 15.13
CA VAL A 54 10.65 3.50 13.97
C VAL A 54 9.30 4.18 13.81
N PHE A 55 9.00 4.62 12.58
CA PHE A 55 7.71 4.95 11.97
C PHE A 55 6.49 5.16 12.90
N ALA A 56 6.13 4.16 13.72
CA ALA A 56 4.91 4.16 14.55
C ALA A 56 5.10 4.75 15.96
N SER A 57 6.33 4.90 16.45
CA SER A 57 6.58 5.11 17.88
C SER A 57 6.47 6.55 18.38
N ARG A 58 6.48 7.56 17.48
CA ARG A 58 6.46 8.99 17.87
C ARG A 58 5.36 9.83 17.22
N LEU A 59 4.66 9.30 16.22
CA LEU A 59 3.62 9.98 15.45
C LEU A 59 2.31 9.17 15.48
N THR A 60 1.96 8.61 16.63
CA THR A 60 0.69 7.92 16.87
C THR A 60 -0.41 8.93 17.13
N CYS A 61 -1.59 8.70 16.54
CA CYS A 61 -2.75 9.55 16.79
C CYS A 61 -3.27 9.47 18.25
N THR A 62 -2.69 8.63 19.11
CA THR A 62 -2.99 8.59 20.55
C THR A 62 -2.38 9.76 21.33
N ASP A 63 -1.29 10.35 20.83
CA ASP A 63 -0.51 11.38 21.52
C ASP A 63 -0.63 12.77 20.88
N ALA A 64 -1.34 12.86 19.75
CA ALA A 64 -1.54 14.12 19.05
C ALA A 64 -2.77 14.85 19.63
N ASP A 65 -2.54 16.04 20.20
CA ASP A 65 -3.57 16.95 20.76
C ASP A 65 -4.70 17.33 19.78
N ASN A 66 -4.59 16.96 18.49
CA ASN A 66 -5.51 17.30 17.42
C ASN A 66 -6.08 16.05 16.71
N PHE A 67 -6.75 15.17 17.46
CA PHE A 67 -7.40 13.95 16.95
C PHE A 67 -8.39 14.18 15.80
N ALA A 68 -8.87 15.42 15.60
CA ALA A 68 -9.95 15.76 14.67
C ALA A 68 -9.54 16.68 13.50
N ALA A 69 -8.34 17.27 13.51
CA ALA A 69 -7.96 18.23 12.48
C ALA A 69 -7.36 17.49 11.27
N ALA A 70 -7.95 17.68 10.09
CA ALA A 70 -7.32 17.23 8.85
C ALA A 70 -6.00 18.00 8.67
N ALA A 71 -4.90 17.29 8.44
CA ALA A 71 -3.59 17.90 8.16
C ALA A 71 -3.56 18.57 6.78
N ASN A 72 -4.35 18.05 5.84
CA ASN A 72 -4.55 18.59 4.50
C ASN A 72 -6.05 18.61 4.16
N TYR A 73 -6.45 19.43 3.18
CA TYR A 73 -7.85 19.59 2.74
C TYR A 73 -8.80 20.07 3.86
N ARG A 74 -8.33 21.05 4.65
CA ARG A 74 -9.18 21.68 5.67
C ARG A 74 -10.28 22.53 5.02
N ILE A 75 -11.42 22.65 5.71
CA ILE A 75 -12.61 23.37 5.22
C ILE A 75 -12.31 24.85 4.96
N ASP A 76 -11.38 25.45 5.71
CA ASP A 76 -10.93 26.84 5.57
C ASP A 76 -10.03 27.07 4.36
N GLN A 77 -9.57 26.00 3.68
CA GLN A 77 -8.67 26.12 2.54
C GLN A 77 -9.37 25.70 1.23
N PRO A 78 -9.17 26.45 0.13
CA PRO A 78 -9.65 26.03 -1.17
C PRO A 78 -8.91 24.76 -1.59
N ILE A 79 -9.66 23.73 -1.96
CA ILE A 79 -9.10 22.52 -2.58
C ILE A 79 -8.57 22.97 -3.96
N PRO A 80 -7.27 22.78 -4.26
CA PRO A 80 -6.74 23.08 -5.59
C PRO A 80 -7.27 22.03 -6.58
N LEU A 81 -8.49 22.24 -7.07
CA LEU A 81 -9.07 21.46 -8.15
C LEU A 81 -8.40 21.92 -9.45
N ALA A 82 -7.88 20.99 -10.24
CA ALA A 82 -7.25 21.28 -11.54
C ALA A 82 -8.26 21.70 -12.64
N ALA A 83 -9.45 22.19 -12.27
CA ALA A 83 -10.49 22.60 -13.20
C ALA A 83 -10.75 24.11 -13.07
N PRO A 84 -10.33 24.94 -14.05
CA PRO A 84 -10.75 26.32 -14.13
C PRO A 84 -12.19 26.40 -14.67
N GLY A 85 -13.07 27.12 -13.96
CA GLY A 85 -14.18 27.83 -14.64
C GLY A 85 -15.61 27.30 -14.48
N LEU A 86 -15.99 26.65 -13.38
CA LEU A 86 -17.42 26.44 -13.08
C LEU A 86 -17.79 27.18 -11.80
N ASN A 87 -18.52 28.28 -11.94
CA ASN A 87 -19.19 28.95 -10.84
C ASN A 87 -20.06 27.91 -10.10
N PRO A 88 -20.06 27.89 -8.76
CA PRO A 88 -20.95 27.01 -8.01
C PRO A 88 -22.39 27.41 -8.30
N TYR A 89 -23.07 26.62 -9.14
CA TYR A 89 -24.51 26.73 -9.32
C TYR A 89 -25.15 26.20 -8.05
N GLU A 90 -25.81 27.05 -7.25
CA GLU A 90 -26.63 26.68 -6.08
C GLU A 90 -27.80 25.76 -6.49
N SER A 91 -27.53 24.50 -6.80
CA SER A 91 -28.51 23.44 -6.69
C SER A 91 -28.57 22.94 -5.25
N SER A 92 -29.63 23.32 -4.54
CA SER A 92 -30.09 22.67 -3.32
C SER A 92 -30.57 21.24 -3.63
N HIS A 93 -29.70 20.38 -4.14
CA HIS A 93 -29.97 18.94 -4.20
C HIS A 93 -29.51 18.33 -2.89
N ARG A 94 -30.36 18.45 -1.87
CA ARG A 94 -30.42 17.44 -0.80
C ARG A 94 -30.51 16.09 -1.52
N GLY A 95 -29.42 15.33 -1.48
CA GLY A 95 -29.25 14.10 -2.21
C GLY A 95 -30.47 13.21 -2.05
N VAL A 96 -31.08 12.90 -3.19
CA VAL A 96 -32.17 11.93 -3.30
C VAL A 96 -31.60 10.59 -2.86
N PHE A 97 -31.81 10.26 -1.59
CA PHE A 97 -31.62 8.92 -1.07
C PHE A 97 -32.53 7.97 -1.89
N GLY A 98 -31.92 7.11 -2.71
CA GLY A 98 -32.63 5.93 -3.25
C GLY A 98 -32.28 5.48 -4.66
N ALA A 99 -31.72 6.32 -5.54
CA ALA A 99 -31.43 5.90 -6.92
C ALA A 99 -30.07 6.40 -7.42
N ALA A 100 -29.25 5.48 -7.91
CA ALA A 100 -27.97 5.77 -8.53
C ALA A 100 -28.17 6.67 -9.77
N PRO A 101 -27.42 7.79 -9.89
CA PRO A 101 -27.51 8.65 -11.07
C PRO A 101 -26.84 7.99 -12.29
N LEU A 102 -27.34 8.32 -13.47
CA LEU A 102 -26.83 7.82 -14.74
C LEU A 102 -25.52 8.51 -15.13
N SER A 103 -24.66 7.77 -15.83
CA SER A 103 -23.40 8.24 -16.39
C SER A 103 -23.32 7.97 -17.91
N PRO A 104 -22.51 8.74 -18.66
CA PRO A 104 -22.16 8.41 -20.04
C PRO A 104 -21.76 6.94 -20.20
N GLY A 105 -22.17 6.32 -21.30
CA GLY A 105 -21.93 4.90 -21.59
C GLY A 105 -22.90 3.91 -20.91
N ASP A 106 -23.74 4.34 -19.98
CA ASP A 106 -24.72 3.44 -19.34
C ASP A 106 -25.73 2.91 -20.38
N LEU A 107 -25.98 1.61 -20.33
CA LEU A 107 -26.99 0.94 -21.15
C LEU A 107 -28.30 0.93 -20.38
N ILE A 108 -29.28 1.66 -20.91
CA ILE A 108 -30.62 1.76 -20.35
C ILE A 108 -31.64 1.13 -21.30
N GLN A 109 -32.73 0.64 -20.73
CA GLN A 109 -33.88 0.18 -21.47
C GLN A 109 -35.01 1.18 -21.28
N VAL A 110 -35.56 1.66 -22.39
CA VAL A 110 -36.72 2.55 -22.43
C VAL A 110 -37.92 1.74 -22.88
N ARG A 111 -39.00 1.80 -22.10
CA ARG A 111 -40.28 1.16 -22.39
C ARG A 111 -41.41 2.13 -22.18
N MET A 112 -42.36 2.16 -23.10
CA MET A 112 -43.59 2.91 -23.00
C MET A 112 -44.75 2.14 -23.64
N GLU A 113 -45.95 2.38 -23.13
CA GLU A 113 -47.18 1.81 -23.68
C GLU A 113 -47.43 2.40 -25.08
N TYR A 114 -47.67 1.53 -26.07
CA TYR A 114 -47.83 1.90 -27.49
C TYR A 114 -46.64 2.66 -28.13
N GLY A 115 -45.44 2.54 -27.56
CA GLY A 115 -44.21 3.15 -28.10
C GLY A 115 -43.44 2.31 -29.09
N GLU A 116 -44.11 1.57 -29.97
CA GLU A 116 -43.43 0.83 -31.03
C GLU A 116 -42.59 1.80 -31.88
N GLY A 117 -41.28 1.54 -31.97
CA GLY A 117 -40.29 2.44 -32.58
C GLY A 117 -39.46 3.29 -31.61
N PHE A 118 -39.93 3.50 -30.37
CA PHE A 118 -39.17 4.14 -29.29
C PHE A 118 -38.70 3.15 -28.23
N ASN A 119 -39.41 2.03 -28.08
CA ASN A 119 -39.05 0.95 -27.16
C ASN A 119 -37.77 0.27 -27.62
N GLY A 120 -36.79 0.17 -26.72
CA GLY A 120 -35.50 -0.42 -27.05
C GLY A 120 -34.45 -0.24 -25.95
N ASP A 121 -33.26 -0.75 -26.25
CA ASP A 121 -32.07 -0.58 -25.43
C ASP A 121 -31.21 0.54 -26.03
N TYR A 122 -30.83 1.51 -25.21
CA TYR A 122 -30.09 2.70 -25.61
C TYR A 122 -28.86 2.87 -24.75
N VAL A 123 -27.75 3.25 -25.38
CA VAL A 123 -26.51 3.63 -24.70
C VAL A 123 -26.49 5.15 -24.60
N LEU A 124 -26.21 5.67 -23.40
CA LEU A 124 -25.96 7.10 -23.24
C LEU A 124 -24.66 7.45 -23.95
N ASP A 125 -24.70 8.48 -24.79
CA ASP A 125 -23.52 8.89 -25.57
C ASP A 125 -22.40 9.46 -24.67
N SER A 126 -21.27 9.85 -25.29
CA SER A 126 -20.12 10.43 -24.57
C SER A 126 -20.43 11.77 -23.90
N SER A 127 -21.45 12.49 -24.37
CA SER A 127 -21.95 13.70 -23.72
C SER A 127 -22.91 13.39 -22.56
N GLY A 128 -23.33 12.13 -22.41
CA GLY A 128 -24.32 11.72 -21.42
C GLY A 128 -25.75 12.00 -21.84
N ALA A 129 -26.02 12.18 -23.14
CA ALA A 129 -27.35 12.34 -23.68
C ALA A 129 -27.95 11.02 -24.19
N LEU A 130 -29.26 10.92 -24.07
CA LEU A 130 -30.08 9.86 -24.64
C LEU A 130 -30.58 10.33 -26.01
N THR A 131 -30.21 9.60 -27.06
CA THR A 131 -30.71 9.85 -28.42
C THR A 131 -31.87 8.90 -28.72
N LEU A 132 -33.08 9.44 -28.85
CA LEU A 132 -34.27 8.72 -29.28
C LEU A 132 -34.62 9.11 -30.71
N PRO A 133 -35.25 8.22 -31.51
CA PRO A 133 -35.70 8.55 -32.85
C PRO A 133 -36.64 9.78 -32.85
N VAL A 134 -36.58 10.62 -33.88
CA VAL A 134 -37.57 11.69 -34.15
C VAL A 134 -37.61 12.85 -33.13
N ILE A 135 -36.81 12.81 -32.06
CA ILE A 135 -36.72 13.92 -31.09
C ILE A 135 -35.27 14.36 -30.86
N GLU A 136 -35.10 15.55 -30.29
CA GLU A 136 -33.79 16.07 -29.90
C GLU A 136 -33.17 15.25 -28.77
N PRO A 137 -31.82 15.16 -28.70
CA PRO A 137 -31.12 14.46 -27.63
C PRO A 137 -31.48 14.99 -26.24
N ILE A 138 -31.69 14.08 -25.28
CA ILE A 138 -32.10 14.41 -23.91
C ILE A 138 -30.93 14.17 -22.97
N TYR A 139 -30.41 15.22 -22.33
CA TYR A 139 -29.33 15.09 -21.37
C TYR A 139 -29.74 14.28 -20.13
N ALA A 140 -29.07 13.14 -19.93
CA ALA A 140 -29.40 12.11 -18.95
C ALA A 140 -28.35 11.96 -17.83
N ALA A 141 -27.09 12.36 -18.07
CA ALA A 141 -26.04 12.25 -17.08
C ALA A 141 -26.36 13.04 -15.79
N GLY A 142 -26.13 12.41 -14.64
CA GLY A 142 -26.47 12.95 -13.32
C GLY A 142 -27.96 12.83 -12.94
N LEU A 143 -28.84 12.42 -13.86
CA LEU A 143 -30.25 12.17 -13.54
C LEU A 143 -30.45 10.76 -13.01
N THR A 144 -31.49 10.60 -12.19
CA THR A 144 -32.02 9.28 -11.85
C THR A 144 -32.87 8.75 -13.01
N THR A 145 -33.07 7.43 -13.08
CA THR A 145 -33.93 6.81 -14.10
C THR A 145 -35.35 7.39 -14.12
N LYS A 146 -35.90 7.71 -12.94
CA LYS A 146 -37.22 8.35 -12.80
C LYS A 146 -37.23 9.77 -13.36
N ALA A 147 -36.19 10.56 -13.08
CA ALA A 147 -36.08 11.92 -13.62
C ALA A 147 -35.87 11.89 -15.14
N LEU A 148 -35.12 10.91 -15.66
CA LEU A 148 -34.97 10.72 -17.10
C LEU A 148 -36.30 10.33 -17.76
N ALA A 149 -37.05 9.39 -17.18
CA ALA A 149 -38.38 9.01 -17.67
C ALA A 149 -39.30 10.23 -17.84
N GLN A 150 -39.39 11.07 -16.81
CA GLN A 150 -40.18 12.31 -16.86
C GLN A 150 -39.69 13.29 -17.94
N LYS A 151 -38.37 13.41 -18.13
CA LYS A 151 -37.83 14.24 -19.22
C LYS A 151 -38.18 13.69 -20.60
N VAL A 152 -38.14 12.38 -20.77
CA VAL A 152 -38.51 11.69 -22.03
C VAL A 152 -39.99 11.91 -22.32
N GLU A 153 -40.87 11.76 -21.32
CA GLU A 153 -42.31 12.04 -21.45
C GLU A 153 -42.55 13.46 -21.95
N LEU A 154 -41.95 14.44 -21.28
CA LEU A 154 -42.09 15.85 -21.65
C LEU A 154 -41.57 16.16 -23.05
N ALA A 155 -40.46 15.55 -23.47
CA ALA A 155 -39.89 15.74 -24.80
C ALA A 155 -40.83 15.19 -25.89
N LEU A 156 -41.36 13.98 -25.69
CA LEU A 156 -42.29 13.33 -26.62
C LEU A 156 -43.63 14.07 -26.74
N ILE A 157 -44.15 14.60 -25.63
CA ILE A 157 -45.37 15.43 -25.61
C ILE A 157 -45.14 16.75 -26.34
N ARG A 158 -44.01 17.44 -26.11
CA ARG A 158 -43.68 18.70 -26.81
C ARG A 158 -43.49 18.53 -28.30
N ALA A 159 -42.94 17.39 -28.72
CA ALA A 159 -42.81 17.01 -30.12
C ALA A 159 -44.15 16.66 -30.79
N LYS A 160 -45.27 16.67 -30.03
CA LYS A 160 -46.63 16.31 -30.49
C LYS A 160 -46.74 14.87 -31.02
N ILE A 161 -45.84 13.99 -30.58
CA ILE A 161 -45.83 12.57 -30.97
C ILE A 161 -46.87 11.80 -30.12
N PHE A 162 -46.94 12.11 -28.82
CA PHE A 162 -47.86 11.47 -27.87
C PHE A 162 -48.75 12.50 -27.17
N ARG A 163 -49.91 12.03 -26.69
CA ARG A 163 -50.79 12.81 -25.82
C ARG A 163 -50.41 12.55 -24.35
N ALA A 164 -50.45 13.59 -23.52
CA ALA A 164 -50.03 13.50 -22.12
C ALA A 164 -50.78 12.46 -21.27
N GLN A 165 -52.00 12.08 -21.68
CA GLN A 165 -52.87 11.16 -20.93
C GLN A 165 -52.60 9.68 -21.23
N THR A 166 -51.82 9.37 -22.28
CA THR A 166 -51.63 8.00 -22.77
C THR A 166 -50.18 7.56 -22.76
N LEU A 167 -49.26 8.41 -22.29
CA LEU A 167 -47.83 8.15 -22.29
C LEU A 167 -47.34 7.89 -20.86
N ASP A 168 -46.90 6.66 -20.61
CA ASP A 168 -46.17 6.26 -19.41
C ASP A 168 -44.80 5.71 -19.84
N VAL A 169 -43.72 6.37 -19.42
CA VAL A 169 -42.35 5.96 -19.79
C VAL A 169 -41.66 5.34 -18.58
N THR A 170 -41.21 4.10 -18.74
CA THR A 170 -40.36 3.41 -17.79
C THR A 170 -38.94 3.33 -18.32
N VAL A 171 -37.98 3.79 -17.51
CA VAL A 171 -36.54 3.64 -17.78
C VAL A 171 -35.92 2.70 -16.75
N LYS A 172 -35.18 1.69 -17.22
CA LYS A 172 -34.42 0.76 -16.38
C LYS A 172 -32.95 0.74 -16.79
N VAL A 173 -32.04 0.60 -15.84
CA VAL A 173 -30.62 0.38 -16.15
C VAL A 173 -30.40 -1.11 -16.41
N LYS A 174 -29.88 -1.43 -17.60
CA LYS A 174 -29.50 -2.79 -17.98
C LYS A 174 -28.03 -3.05 -17.64
N THR A 175 -27.16 -2.08 -17.89
CA THR A 175 -25.74 -2.20 -17.57
C THR A 175 -25.17 -0.84 -17.20
N TRP A 176 -24.54 -0.78 -16.03
CA TRP A 176 -23.68 0.33 -15.65
C TRP A 176 -22.34 0.20 -16.37
N ALA A 177 -21.88 1.27 -17.02
CA ALA A 177 -20.58 1.32 -17.69
C ALA A 177 -19.40 1.41 -16.71
N ALA A 178 -18.18 1.24 -17.22
CA ALA A 178 -17.00 1.62 -16.46
C ALA A 178 -16.90 3.16 -16.38
N ILE A 179 -16.43 3.70 -15.26
CA ILE A 179 -16.16 5.14 -15.12
C ILE A 179 -14.74 5.36 -14.62
N GLU A 180 -14.15 6.48 -15.04
CA GLU A 180 -12.87 6.96 -14.52
C GLU A 180 -13.11 7.98 -13.40
N VAL A 181 -12.45 7.75 -12.26
CA VAL A 181 -12.55 8.61 -11.08
C VAL A 181 -11.14 8.98 -10.63
N PRO A 182 -10.77 10.27 -10.59
CA PRO A 182 -9.55 10.70 -9.92
C PRO A 182 -9.68 10.53 -8.40
N VAL A 183 -8.72 9.81 -7.82
CA VAL A 183 -8.59 9.59 -6.38
C VAL A 183 -7.29 10.23 -5.90
N SER A 184 -7.36 11.02 -4.83
CA SER A 184 -6.21 11.75 -4.28
C SER A 184 -6.19 11.75 -2.75
N GLY A 185 -5.06 12.17 -2.18
CA GLY A 185 -4.86 12.28 -0.74
C GLY A 185 -4.22 11.02 -0.10
N ALA A 186 -4.71 10.60 1.06
CA ALA A 186 -4.16 9.51 1.88
C ALA A 186 -4.53 8.11 1.35
N VAL A 187 -4.15 7.83 0.12
CA VAL A 187 -4.24 6.51 -0.54
C VAL A 187 -2.86 6.05 -0.99
N PHE A 188 -2.65 4.74 -1.15
CA PHE A 188 -1.34 4.22 -1.53
C PHE A 188 -0.95 4.53 -2.98
N SER A 189 -1.93 4.62 -3.88
CA SER A 189 -1.71 4.92 -5.30
C SER A 189 -2.67 6.01 -5.79
N PRO A 190 -2.37 7.30 -5.51
CA PRO A 190 -3.18 8.41 -6.03
C PRO A 190 -3.10 8.46 -7.55
N GLY A 191 -4.21 8.80 -8.20
CA GLY A 191 -4.32 8.83 -9.66
C GLY A 191 -5.74 8.61 -10.16
N ARG A 192 -5.89 8.51 -11.49
CA ARG A 192 -7.16 8.11 -12.10
C ARG A 192 -7.32 6.60 -11.99
N VAL A 193 -8.45 6.17 -11.45
CA VAL A 193 -8.80 4.75 -11.34
C VAL A 193 -10.06 4.47 -12.15
N THR A 194 -10.11 3.31 -12.79
CA THR A 194 -11.30 2.84 -13.49
C THR A 194 -12.07 1.90 -12.59
N ILE A 195 -13.34 2.19 -12.35
CA ILE A 195 -14.24 1.33 -11.55
C ILE A 195 -15.34 0.75 -12.44
N ASN A 196 -15.88 -0.40 -12.02
CA ASN A 196 -16.89 -1.16 -12.76
C ASN A 196 -16.41 -1.58 -14.18
N ALA A 197 -15.11 -1.78 -14.36
CA ALA A 197 -14.55 -2.40 -15.55
C ALA A 197 -14.88 -3.90 -15.54
N LYS A 198 -15.76 -4.33 -16.45
CA LYS A 198 -16.16 -5.74 -16.59
C LYS A 198 -15.31 -6.41 -17.67
N LEU A 199 -14.92 -7.66 -17.42
CA LEU A 199 -14.23 -8.49 -18.41
C LEU A 199 -15.21 -8.91 -19.52
N PRO A 200 -14.76 -9.10 -20.77
CA PRO A 200 -15.65 -9.48 -21.88
C PRO A 200 -16.49 -10.74 -21.61
N GLU A 201 -15.94 -11.74 -20.93
CA GLU A 201 -16.63 -12.98 -20.56
C GLU A 201 -17.82 -12.73 -19.61
N GLN A 202 -17.72 -11.73 -18.73
CA GLN A 202 -18.78 -11.38 -17.78
C GLN A 202 -19.94 -10.63 -18.44
N LEU A 203 -19.73 -10.03 -19.61
CA LEU A 203 -20.78 -9.35 -20.37
C LEU A 203 -21.77 -10.35 -20.99
N LEU A 204 -21.32 -11.56 -21.32
CA LEU A 204 -22.15 -12.60 -21.94
C LEU A 204 -23.12 -13.23 -20.92
N ASP A 205 -22.66 -13.49 -19.69
CA ASP A 205 -23.51 -14.06 -18.63
C ASP A 205 -24.55 -13.07 -18.10
N GLN A 206 -24.22 -11.78 -18.05
CA GLN A 206 -25.15 -10.74 -17.59
C GLN A 206 -26.28 -10.45 -18.58
N GLN A 207 -26.11 -10.78 -19.87
CA GLN A 207 -27.20 -10.70 -20.85
C GLN A 207 -28.29 -11.76 -20.58
N VAL A 208 -27.99 -12.80 -19.80
CA VAL A 208 -28.89 -13.94 -19.49
C VAL A 208 -29.60 -13.76 -18.13
N ALA A 209 -29.12 -12.86 -17.26
CA ALA A 209 -29.68 -12.66 -15.92
C ALA A 209 -30.63 -11.43 -15.83
N ALA A 210 -31.60 -11.52 -14.91
CA ALA A 210 -32.72 -10.58 -14.76
C ALA A 210 -32.35 -9.09 -14.63
N SER A 211 -33.28 -8.22 -15.06
CA SER A 211 -33.13 -6.76 -15.09
C SER A 211 -33.01 -6.15 -13.68
N GLY A 212 -31.91 -5.44 -13.43
CA GLY A 212 -31.70 -4.67 -12.19
C GLY A 212 -30.34 -4.95 -11.55
N ASP A 213 -29.26 -4.52 -12.19
CA ASP A 213 -27.92 -4.56 -11.57
C ASP A 213 -27.83 -3.41 -10.56
N HIS A 214 -27.75 -3.69 -9.27
CA HIS A 214 -27.29 -2.70 -8.30
C HIS A 214 -25.76 -2.77 -8.31
N SER A 215 -25.09 -1.85 -9.01
CA SER A 215 -23.64 -1.90 -9.16
C SER A 215 -22.96 -1.60 -7.83
N LYS A 216 -22.73 -2.63 -7.03
CA LYS A 216 -21.78 -2.59 -5.89
C LYS A 216 -20.38 -2.15 -6.34
N GLN A 217 -20.11 -2.17 -7.64
CA GLN A 217 -18.84 -1.86 -8.27
C GLN A 217 -18.64 -0.37 -8.65
N ARG A 218 -19.66 0.50 -8.46
CA ARG A 218 -19.53 1.97 -8.64
C ARG A 218 -19.56 2.73 -7.30
N LEU A 219 -19.12 2.10 -6.22
CA LEU A 219 -19.16 2.71 -4.89
C LEU A 219 -17.91 3.54 -4.60
N LEU A 220 -18.02 4.47 -3.66
CA LEU A 220 -16.91 5.28 -3.16
C LEU A 220 -15.81 4.39 -2.57
N SER A 221 -16.22 3.35 -1.82
CA SER A 221 -15.28 2.36 -1.28
C SER A 221 -14.50 1.59 -2.36
N GLU A 222 -15.09 1.33 -3.52
CA GLU A 222 -14.43 0.65 -4.64
C GLU A 222 -13.41 1.54 -5.34
N ALA A 223 -13.68 2.85 -5.46
CA ALA A 223 -12.68 3.79 -6.00
C ALA A 223 -11.45 3.85 -5.08
N ILE A 224 -11.66 3.89 -3.76
CA ILE A 224 -10.56 3.85 -2.79
C ILE A 224 -9.79 2.53 -2.87
N ARG A 225 -10.50 1.39 -3.00
CA ARG A 225 -9.86 0.08 -3.20
C ARG A 225 -9.03 0.04 -4.48
N ALA A 226 -9.56 0.57 -5.58
CA ALA A 226 -8.86 0.65 -6.87
C ALA A 226 -7.60 1.54 -6.80
N ALA A 227 -7.58 2.53 -5.91
CA ALA A 227 -6.41 3.36 -5.58
C ALA A 227 -5.40 2.67 -4.63
N ALA A 228 -5.36 1.34 -4.63
CA ALA A 228 -4.58 0.48 -3.74
C ALA A 228 -4.92 0.63 -2.24
N GLY A 229 -6.09 1.18 -1.90
CA GLY A 229 -6.56 1.33 -0.53
C GLY A 229 -5.98 2.54 0.21
N VAL A 230 -6.52 2.79 1.39
CA VAL A 230 -6.15 3.92 2.24
C VAL A 230 -4.81 3.70 2.93
N ARG A 231 -4.05 4.79 3.08
CA ARG A 231 -2.84 4.82 3.88
C ARG A 231 -3.17 4.80 5.39
N PRO A 232 -2.23 4.42 6.25
CA PRO A 232 -2.45 4.37 7.69
C PRO A 232 -2.68 5.71 8.40
N ASP A 233 -2.67 6.83 7.70
CA ASP A 233 -2.92 8.18 8.21
C ASP A 233 -4.23 8.77 7.65
N ALA A 234 -5.03 7.97 6.95
CA ALA A 234 -6.24 8.43 6.31
C ALA A 234 -7.30 8.86 7.32
N LYS A 235 -7.91 10.03 7.08
CA LYS A 235 -9.03 10.54 7.84
C LYS A 235 -10.34 10.01 7.26
N LEU A 236 -10.79 8.85 7.77
CA LEU A 236 -11.96 8.13 7.20
C LEU A 236 -13.32 8.73 7.54
N ASP A 237 -13.41 9.52 8.61
CA ASP A 237 -14.63 10.21 9.04
C ASP A 237 -15.00 11.39 8.12
N GLN A 238 -14.07 11.84 7.29
CA GLN A 238 -14.24 13.00 6.41
C GLN A 238 -13.70 12.72 5.00
N VAL A 239 -14.18 11.68 4.33
CA VAL A 239 -13.84 11.47 2.91
C VAL A 239 -14.66 12.45 2.06
N ILE A 240 -14.00 13.15 1.14
CA ILE A 240 -14.63 14.21 0.36
C ILE A 240 -14.89 13.69 -1.06
N LEU A 241 -16.16 13.67 -1.44
CA LEU A 241 -16.62 13.49 -2.81
C LEU A 241 -16.89 14.86 -3.43
N VAL A 242 -16.23 15.15 -4.55
CA VAL A 242 -16.49 16.35 -5.34
C VAL A 242 -17.29 15.98 -6.58
N ARG A 243 -18.52 16.49 -6.68
CA ARG A 243 -19.44 16.23 -7.81
C ARG A 243 -19.91 17.54 -8.41
N GLN A 244 -19.55 17.82 -9.66
CA GLN A 244 -19.96 19.05 -10.36
C GLN A 244 -19.63 20.34 -9.56
N GLY A 245 -18.52 20.35 -8.83
CA GLY A 245 -18.10 21.46 -7.96
C GLY A 245 -18.66 21.42 -6.53
N TRP A 246 -19.66 20.57 -6.25
CA TRP A 246 -20.20 20.36 -4.91
C TRP A 246 -19.34 19.41 -4.09
N ARG A 247 -19.18 19.70 -2.80
CA ARG A 247 -18.47 18.86 -1.85
C ARG A 247 -19.48 18.09 -1.00
N ILE A 248 -19.32 16.78 -0.94
CA ILE A 248 -20.11 15.87 -0.10
C ILE A 248 -19.12 15.16 0.82
N GLU A 249 -19.36 15.25 2.13
CA GLU A 249 -18.57 14.53 3.12
C GLU A 249 -19.21 13.16 3.39
N ALA A 250 -18.39 12.12 3.36
CA ALA A 250 -18.78 10.75 3.63
C ALA A 250 -17.92 10.20 4.77
N ASP A 251 -18.58 9.71 5.81
CA ASP A 251 -17.95 8.94 6.88
C ASP A 251 -17.85 7.48 6.46
N LEU A 252 -16.62 6.99 6.30
CA LEU A 252 -16.30 5.61 5.94
C LEU A 252 -15.74 4.78 7.11
N THR A 253 -15.70 5.33 8.33
CA THR A 253 -15.17 4.63 9.52
C THR A 253 -15.92 3.32 9.80
N GLY A 254 -17.22 3.28 9.50
CA GLY A 254 -18.08 2.09 9.63
C GLY A 254 -17.54 0.85 8.90
N ILE A 255 -16.81 1.03 7.80
CA ILE A 255 -16.20 -0.07 7.04
C ILE A 255 -15.16 -0.82 7.89
N MET A 256 -14.45 -0.12 8.77
CA MET A 256 -13.40 -0.70 9.61
C MET A 256 -13.93 -1.34 10.89
N THR A 257 -15.13 -0.93 11.32
CA THR A 257 -15.78 -1.36 12.58
C THR A 257 -16.92 -2.35 12.35
N GLY A 258 -17.41 -2.50 11.13
CA GLY A 258 -18.58 -3.30 10.78
C GLY A 258 -19.91 -2.57 11.01
N GLN A 259 -19.88 -1.28 11.34
CA GLN A 259 -21.09 -0.46 11.45
C GLN A 259 -21.62 -0.09 10.06
N PRO A 260 -22.93 0.22 9.92
CA PRO A 260 -23.49 0.75 8.68
C PRO A 260 -22.74 2.00 8.23
N VAL A 261 -22.53 2.13 6.92
CA VAL A 261 -21.74 3.21 6.32
C VAL A 261 -22.51 3.88 5.17
N SER A 262 -22.30 5.18 4.99
CA SER A 262 -22.85 5.93 3.86
C SER A 262 -21.92 5.82 2.64
N ASP A 263 -22.00 4.69 1.95
CA ASP A 263 -21.23 4.46 0.73
C ASP A 263 -21.95 5.03 -0.49
N HIS A 264 -21.39 6.09 -1.06
CA HIS A 264 -22.02 6.84 -2.14
C HIS A 264 -21.72 6.20 -3.50
N VAL A 265 -22.74 6.10 -4.35
CA VAL A 265 -22.55 5.69 -5.74
C VAL A 265 -21.90 6.82 -6.53
N LEU A 266 -20.82 6.51 -7.23
CA LEU A 266 -20.03 7.41 -8.06
C LEU A 266 -20.55 7.43 -9.50
N ILE A 267 -20.41 8.59 -10.13
CA ILE A 267 -20.71 8.84 -11.53
C ILE A 267 -19.51 9.45 -12.25
N ALA A 268 -19.55 9.43 -13.58
CA ALA A 268 -18.49 10.04 -14.38
C ALA A 268 -18.32 11.53 -14.03
N GLY A 269 -17.08 11.95 -13.84
CA GLY A 269 -16.72 13.34 -13.47
C GLY A 269 -16.65 13.59 -11.96
N ASP A 270 -17.03 12.62 -11.13
CA ASP A 270 -16.78 12.70 -9.69
C ASP A 270 -15.28 12.67 -9.38
N GLN A 271 -14.88 13.30 -8.28
CA GLN A 271 -13.52 13.21 -7.75
C GLN A 271 -13.56 12.79 -6.28
N VAL A 272 -12.62 11.95 -5.88
CA VAL A 272 -12.54 11.44 -4.52
C VAL A 272 -11.25 11.94 -3.87
N ILE A 273 -11.38 12.50 -2.69
CA ILE A 273 -10.27 13.03 -1.91
C ILE A 273 -10.35 12.40 -0.52
N VAL A 274 -9.29 11.70 -0.14
CA VAL A 274 -9.14 11.10 1.19
C VAL A 274 -8.19 11.98 2.00
N PRO A 275 -8.65 12.76 2.99
CA PRO A 275 -7.73 13.60 3.76
C PRO A 275 -6.80 12.76 4.64
N SER A 276 -5.74 13.40 5.15
CA SER A 276 -4.80 12.80 6.09
C SER A 276 -4.97 13.44 7.46
N THR A 277 -4.84 12.65 8.53
CA THR A 277 -4.69 13.15 9.91
C THR A 277 -3.25 13.57 10.23
N GLY A 278 -2.29 13.24 9.36
CA GLY A 278 -0.86 13.52 9.57
C GLY A 278 -0.19 12.62 10.61
N CYS A 279 -0.91 11.67 11.20
CA CYS A 279 -0.42 10.74 12.20
C CYS A 279 -0.76 9.29 11.82
N PHE A 280 0.02 8.34 12.33
CA PHE A 280 -0.16 6.93 12.09
C PHE A 280 -1.30 6.33 12.94
N GLN A 281 -2.16 5.56 12.29
CA GLN A 281 -3.34 4.90 12.86
C GLN A 281 -3.22 3.36 12.72
N PRO A 282 -2.85 2.63 13.79
CA PRO A 282 -2.69 1.17 13.74
C PRO A 282 -3.96 0.40 13.35
N ASN A 283 -5.14 0.93 13.67
CA ASN A 283 -6.45 0.36 13.32
C ASN A 283 -6.71 0.32 11.81
N LEU A 284 -5.98 1.11 11.01
CA LEU A 284 -6.03 1.09 9.56
C LEU A 284 -5.10 0.04 8.94
N VAL A 285 -4.17 -0.52 9.70
CA VAL A 285 -3.17 -1.48 9.22
C VAL A 285 -3.67 -2.91 9.39
N LYS A 286 -4.84 -3.18 8.80
CA LYS A 286 -5.49 -4.49 8.76
C LYS A 286 -6.29 -4.65 7.46
N PRO A 287 -6.54 -5.88 6.98
CA PRO A 287 -7.32 -6.10 5.76
C PRO A 287 -8.78 -5.64 5.95
N SER A 288 -9.33 -4.98 4.93
CA SER A 288 -10.71 -4.50 4.90
C SER A 288 -11.19 -4.29 3.46
N GLN A 289 -12.36 -3.68 3.27
CA GLN A 289 -12.88 -3.32 1.95
C GLN A 289 -12.12 -2.13 1.33
N ILE A 290 -11.52 -1.26 2.13
CA ILE A 290 -10.87 0.00 1.70
C ILE A 290 -9.38 0.03 1.98
N THR A 291 -8.82 -1.01 2.59
CA THR A 291 -7.38 -1.20 2.79
C THR A 291 -6.88 -2.31 1.86
N PRO A 292 -5.56 -2.38 1.57
CA PRO A 292 -5.01 -3.49 0.82
C PRO A 292 -5.40 -4.84 1.45
N LYS A 293 -5.73 -5.84 0.63
CA LYS A 293 -5.89 -7.22 1.11
C LYS A 293 -4.53 -7.88 1.36
N GLY A 294 -3.54 -7.49 0.57
CA GLY A 294 -2.15 -7.93 0.65
C GLY A 294 -1.28 -7.04 -0.22
N PHE A 295 0.02 -7.20 -0.12
CA PHE A 295 1.00 -6.41 -0.81
C PHE A 295 2.28 -7.21 -1.05
N ARG A 296 3.10 -6.74 -1.99
CA ARG A 296 4.41 -7.33 -2.25
C ARG A 296 5.51 -6.55 -1.55
N VAL A 297 6.50 -7.30 -1.08
CA VAL A 297 7.76 -6.79 -0.55
C VAL A 297 8.92 -7.40 -1.31
N PHE A 298 10.04 -6.68 -1.32
CA PHE A 298 11.30 -7.22 -1.80
C PHE A 298 11.96 -7.99 -0.66
N MET A 299 12.48 -9.17 -0.95
CA MET A 299 13.16 -10.01 0.04
C MET A 299 14.51 -10.46 -0.49
N SER A 300 15.52 -10.44 0.38
CA SER A 300 16.85 -10.94 0.11
C SER A 300 17.34 -11.78 1.28
N ASN A 301 17.71 -13.02 1.01
CA ASN A 301 18.29 -13.93 2.01
C ASN A 301 19.46 -14.67 1.38
N LEU A 302 20.60 -13.98 1.32
CA LEU A 302 21.87 -14.53 0.91
C LEU A 302 22.73 -14.66 2.17
N ILE A 303 22.66 -15.84 2.78
CA ILE A 303 23.39 -16.22 3.98
C ILE A 303 24.35 -17.37 3.65
N ASP A 304 25.31 -17.69 4.51
CA ASP A 304 26.36 -18.69 4.25
C ASP A 304 25.76 -20.08 3.90
N SER A 305 24.54 -20.36 4.36
CA SER A 305 23.78 -21.58 4.04
C SER A 305 22.86 -21.47 2.81
N SER A 306 22.79 -20.33 2.14
CA SER A 306 21.88 -20.06 1.01
C SER A 306 22.47 -19.06 0.02
N MET A 307 23.22 -19.57 -0.95
CA MET A 307 23.90 -18.77 -2.00
C MET A 307 22.97 -18.07 -3.01
N SER A 308 21.65 -18.25 -2.90
CA SER A 308 20.65 -17.57 -3.74
C SER A 308 19.28 -17.51 -3.07
N ASN A 309 18.46 -16.54 -3.48
CA ASN A 309 17.06 -16.43 -3.03
C ASN A 309 16.23 -17.69 -3.33
N ALA A 310 16.54 -18.38 -4.44
CA ALA A 310 15.87 -19.65 -4.78
C ALA A 310 16.23 -20.76 -3.78
N ASN A 311 17.49 -20.83 -3.34
CA ASN A 311 17.94 -21.78 -2.31
C ASN A 311 17.34 -21.46 -0.93
N ALA A 312 17.07 -20.17 -0.66
CA ALA A 312 16.34 -19.71 0.51
C ALA A 312 14.81 -19.83 0.37
N ALA A 313 14.29 -20.49 -0.67
CA ALA A 313 12.87 -20.65 -0.97
C ALA A 313 12.07 -19.32 -1.03
N ILE A 314 12.73 -18.21 -1.35
CA ILE A 314 12.09 -16.92 -1.59
C ILE A 314 11.51 -16.93 -3.00
N GLY A 315 10.18 -16.85 -3.10
CA GLY A 315 9.45 -16.86 -4.36
C GLY A 315 8.21 -15.95 -4.34
N ARG A 316 7.32 -16.17 -5.31
CA ARG A 316 6.12 -15.32 -5.48
C ARG A 316 5.20 -15.31 -4.26
N PHE A 317 5.12 -16.41 -3.53
CA PHE A 317 4.25 -16.52 -2.35
C PHE A 317 4.89 -15.94 -1.09
N SER A 318 6.20 -16.09 -0.89
CA SER A 318 6.88 -15.57 0.29
C SER A 318 6.94 -14.03 0.30
N SER A 319 7.05 -13.43 -0.89
CA SER A 319 7.04 -11.97 -1.10
C SER A 319 5.66 -11.32 -1.01
N ASN A 320 4.57 -12.10 -1.03
CA ASN A 320 3.20 -11.58 -1.00
C ASN A 320 2.61 -11.72 0.40
N LEU A 321 2.60 -10.62 1.14
CA LEU A 321 2.21 -10.60 2.55
C LEU A 321 0.79 -10.03 2.72
N PRO A 322 0.00 -10.53 3.69
CA PRO A 322 -1.26 -9.91 4.03
C PRO A 322 -1.04 -8.52 4.62
N TYR A 323 -1.97 -7.59 4.38
CA TYR A 323 -1.87 -6.27 4.99
C TYR A 323 -2.01 -6.35 6.50
N GLY A 324 -1.15 -5.66 7.26
CA GLY A 324 -1.03 -5.86 8.70
C GLY A 324 0.14 -6.73 9.16
N THR A 325 0.91 -7.32 8.24
CA THR A 325 2.10 -8.09 8.59
C THR A 325 3.15 -7.23 9.29
N ARG A 326 3.75 -7.78 10.34
CA ARG A 326 4.86 -7.17 11.10
C ARG A 326 6.21 -7.73 10.68
N LEU A 327 7.30 -7.02 11.00
CA LEU A 327 8.66 -7.37 10.61
C LEU A 327 9.05 -8.81 10.96
N LEU A 328 8.72 -9.30 12.16
CA LEU A 328 9.01 -10.68 12.57
C LEU A 328 8.33 -11.70 11.66
N GLN A 329 7.06 -11.50 11.31
CA GLN A 329 6.33 -12.40 10.41
C GLN A 329 6.92 -12.37 9.00
N ALA A 330 7.29 -11.19 8.52
CA ALA A 330 7.93 -11.04 7.22
C ALA A 330 9.33 -11.68 7.20
N ALA A 331 10.08 -11.59 8.29
CA ALA A 331 11.38 -12.25 8.46
C ALA A 331 11.25 -13.79 8.47
N ILE A 332 10.19 -14.31 9.09
CA ILE A 332 9.86 -15.75 9.02
C ILE A 332 9.54 -16.14 7.57
N SER A 333 8.72 -15.36 6.86
CA SER A 333 8.39 -15.61 5.44
C SER A 333 9.63 -15.55 4.52
N ALA A 334 10.61 -14.71 4.86
CA ALA A 334 11.90 -14.61 4.19
C ALA A 334 12.91 -15.70 4.60
N ASN A 335 12.53 -16.66 5.46
CA ASN A 335 13.40 -17.71 6.01
C ASN A 335 14.63 -17.19 6.77
N CYS A 336 14.49 -16.04 7.42
CA CYS A 336 15.55 -15.42 8.20
C CYS A 336 15.57 -15.92 9.65
N VAL A 337 14.43 -16.43 10.10
CA VAL A 337 14.24 -16.99 11.44
C VAL A 337 14.32 -18.52 11.34
N GLY A 338 15.49 -19.09 11.66
CA GLY A 338 15.75 -20.53 11.61
C GLY A 338 17.19 -20.88 11.96
N GLY A 339 17.48 -22.17 12.23
CA GLY A 339 18.83 -22.68 12.57
C GLY A 339 18.92 -23.30 13.97
N LYS A 340 20.07 -23.89 14.32
CA LYS A 340 20.28 -24.57 15.61
C LYS A 340 20.60 -23.52 16.70
N GLU A 341 19.81 -23.52 17.77
CA GLU A 341 19.83 -22.54 18.89
C GLU A 341 21.22 -22.31 19.49
N TYR A 342 22.11 -23.30 19.47
CA TYR A 342 23.46 -23.25 20.05
C TYR A 342 24.57 -22.75 19.10
N THR A 343 24.32 -22.65 17.79
CA THR A 343 25.34 -22.25 16.79
C THR A 343 24.94 -21.06 15.93
N ASN A 344 23.72 -20.56 16.09
CA ASN A 344 23.30 -19.34 15.41
C ASN A 344 24.03 -18.16 16.04
N ALA A 345 24.96 -17.59 15.28
CA ALA A 345 25.40 -16.25 15.55
C ALA A 345 24.17 -15.29 15.45
N PRO A 346 24.18 -14.11 16.09
CA PRO A 346 23.03 -13.19 16.11
C PRO A 346 22.67 -12.71 14.70
N ARG A 347 21.75 -13.40 14.02
CA ARG A 347 21.25 -13.00 12.69
C ARG A 347 20.53 -11.67 12.78
N ARG A 348 20.67 -10.87 11.73
CA ARG A 348 20.11 -9.52 11.66
C ARG A 348 19.15 -9.42 10.49
N VAL A 349 18.03 -8.76 10.71
CA VAL A 349 17.02 -8.45 9.71
C VAL A 349 17.04 -6.95 9.50
N VAL A 350 17.20 -6.54 8.26
CA VAL A 350 17.15 -5.14 7.84
C VAL A 350 15.84 -4.92 7.09
N LEU A 351 15.06 -3.96 7.57
CA LEU A 351 13.87 -3.44 6.91
C LEU A 351 14.21 -2.08 6.29
N VAL A 352 14.10 -1.97 4.97
CA VAL A 352 14.16 -0.72 4.23
C VAL A 352 12.72 -0.36 3.86
N SER A 353 12.20 0.73 4.42
CA SER A 353 10.83 1.17 4.22
C SER A 353 10.78 2.65 3.88
N ASN A 354 9.84 3.04 3.03
CA ASN A 354 9.58 4.45 2.75
C ASN A 354 8.50 4.98 3.68
N HIS A 355 8.80 6.09 4.36
CA HIS A 355 7.84 6.70 5.26
C HIS A 355 6.64 7.23 4.45
N PRO A 356 5.41 6.75 4.69
CA PRO A 356 4.27 6.99 3.83
C PRO A 356 3.82 8.44 3.89
N LEU A 357 4.13 9.16 4.98
CA LEU A 357 3.81 10.59 5.14
C LEU A 357 4.87 11.51 4.53
N THR A 358 6.16 11.16 4.63
CA THR A 358 7.26 12.08 4.28
C THR A 358 8.03 11.66 3.02
N GLY A 359 7.81 10.44 2.53
CA GLY A 359 8.52 9.86 1.39
C GLY A 359 9.98 9.47 1.66
N GLN A 360 10.51 9.75 2.86
CA GLN A 360 11.90 9.45 3.19
C GLN A 360 12.11 7.96 3.42
N THR A 361 13.18 7.41 2.84
CA THR A 361 13.60 6.04 3.08
C THR A 361 14.23 5.92 4.46
N GLN A 362 13.81 4.90 5.22
CA GLN A 362 14.35 4.56 6.52
C GLN A 362 14.85 3.12 6.51
N VAL A 363 15.95 2.90 7.21
CA VAL A 363 16.54 1.57 7.36
C VAL A 363 16.56 1.20 8.83
N VAL A 364 15.89 0.09 9.15
CA VAL A 364 15.72 -0.41 10.51
C VAL A 364 16.36 -1.79 10.58
N GLU A 365 17.36 -1.93 11.43
CA GLU A 365 18.05 -3.19 11.65
C GLU A 365 17.66 -3.77 13.02
N ARG A 366 17.31 -5.05 13.05
CA ARG A 366 16.93 -5.76 14.29
C ARG A 366 17.59 -7.12 14.34
N SER A 367 17.98 -7.54 15.55
CA SER A 367 18.40 -8.93 15.74
C SER A 367 17.17 -9.84 15.75
N VAL A 368 17.32 -11.07 15.24
CA VAL A 368 16.25 -12.07 15.25
C VAL A 368 15.86 -12.43 16.69
N GLU A 369 16.82 -12.50 17.60
CA GLU A 369 16.57 -12.77 19.03
C GLU A 369 15.72 -11.68 19.67
N GLU A 370 16.04 -10.41 19.42
CA GLU A 370 15.27 -9.27 19.93
C GLU A 370 13.84 -9.27 19.37
N LEU A 371 13.67 -9.53 18.06
CA LEU A 371 12.35 -9.66 17.44
C LEU A 371 11.52 -10.79 18.07
N MET A 372 12.13 -11.92 18.43
CA MET A 372 11.44 -13.04 19.09
C MET A 372 11.07 -12.72 20.54
N ARG A 373 12.00 -12.13 21.31
CA ARG A 373 11.80 -11.82 22.74
C ARG A 373 10.87 -10.64 22.97
N MET A 374 10.89 -9.65 22.08
CA MET A 374 10.17 -8.39 22.22
C MET A 374 9.17 -8.14 21.07
N SER A 375 8.54 -9.21 20.58
CA SER A 375 7.64 -9.21 19.42
C SER A 375 6.42 -8.27 19.55
N TYR A 376 6.04 -7.90 20.77
CA TYR A 376 4.90 -7.01 21.07
C TYR A 376 5.23 -5.52 20.97
N ARG A 377 6.51 -5.14 20.90
CA ARG A 377 6.93 -3.73 20.88
C ARG A 377 6.98 -3.19 19.46
N ASP A 378 6.19 -2.17 19.14
CA ASP A 378 6.12 -1.61 17.78
C ASP A 378 7.45 -1.04 17.27
N HIS A 379 8.30 -0.50 18.14
CA HIS A 379 9.64 -0.01 17.75
C HIS A 379 10.63 -1.15 17.45
N VAL A 380 10.40 -2.35 17.99
CA VAL A 380 11.20 -3.54 17.70
C VAL A 380 10.63 -4.27 16.49
N ASN A 381 9.32 -4.48 16.48
CA ASN A 381 8.59 -5.27 15.49
C ASN A 381 7.56 -4.40 14.73
N PRO A 382 8.02 -3.48 13.87
CA PRO A 382 7.16 -2.55 13.16
C PRO A 382 6.29 -3.25 12.11
N TYR A 383 5.25 -2.55 11.65
CA TYR A 383 4.47 -2.96 10.48
C TYR A 383 5.30 -2.85 9.21
N VAL A 384 5.08 -3.78 8.30
CA VAL A 384 5.65 -3.76 6.95
C VAL A 384 4.61 -3.14 6.01
N MET A 385 5.08 -2.34 5.07
CA MET A 385 4.29 -1.56 4.12
C MET A 385 4.50 -2.02 2.68
N PRO A 386 3.57 -1.69 1.76
CA PRO A 386 3.74 -1.97 0.34
C PRO A 386 5.05 -1.40 -0.21
N ASN A 387 5.78 -2.23 -0.99
CA ASN A 387 7.07 -1.91 -1.59
C ASN A 387 8.25 -1.78 -0.60
N ASP A 388 8.10 -2.23 0.64
CA ASP A 388 9.23 -2.39 1.55
C ASP A 388 10.22 -3.46 1.04
N ALA A 389 11.47 -3.34 1.46
CA ALA A 389 12.50 -4.35 1.24
C ALA A 389 13.01 -4.92 2.56
N ILE A 390 13.21 -6.23 2.59
CA ILE A 390 13.69 -6.98 3.75
C ILE A 390 14.94 -7.74 3.34
N ALA A 391 16.03 -7.54 4.07
CA ALA A 391 17.28 -8.24 3.86
C ALA A 391 17.72 -8.97 5.13
N CYS A 392 18.32 -10.13 4.96
CA CYS A 392 18.77 -10.96 6.07
C CYS A 392 20.27 -11.16 5.99
N TYR A 393 20.92 -10.86 7.10
CA TYR A 393 22.37 -10.92 7.24
C TYR A 393 22.73 -11.97 8.27
N ASP A 394 23.72 -12.79 7.92
CA ASP A 394 24.43 -13.59 8.92
C ASP A 394 25.29 -12.67 9.80
N SER A 395 25.69 -13.20 10.93
CA SER A 395 26.42 -12.43 11.93
C SER A 395 27.90 -12.34 11.61
N ASP A 396 28.54 -11.29 12.10
CA ASP A 396 29.95 -10.99 11.83
C ASP A 396 30.95 -12.01 12.43
N ILE A 397 30.47 -13.05 13.11
CA ILE A 397 31.28 -14.07 13.81
C ILE A 397 31.75 -15.20 12.85
N THR A 398 31.11 -15.42 11.70
CA THR A 398 31.59 -16.41 10.71
C THR A 398 32.93 -15.99 10.09
N ASN A 399 33.18 -14.68 9.94
CA ASN A 399 34.47 -14.15 9.48
C ASN A 399 35.65 -14.54 10.38
N LEU A 400 35.46 -14.65 11.71
CA LEU A 400 36.56 -15.00 12.61
C LEU A 400 37.01 -16.47 12.45
N ARG A 401 36.08 -17.36 12.13
CA ARG A 401 36.39 -18.78 11.85
C ARG A 401 37.05 -18.98 10.48
N ASP A 402 36.70 -18.17 9.49
CA ASP A 402 37.37 -18.20 8.18
C ASP A 402 38.77 -17.57 8.24
N ILE A 403 38.96 -16.54 9.06
CA ILE A 403 40.29 -16.01 9.42
C ILE A 403 41.10 -17.06 10.22
N ALA A 404 40.47 -17.77 11.15
CA ALA A 404 41.15 -18.82 11.90
C ALA A 404 41.51 -20.04 11.02
N LYS A 405 40.68 -20.39 10.04
CA LYS A 405 40.98 -21.44 9.03
C LYS A 405 42.11 -21.03 8.11
N THR A 406 42.11 -19.79 7.60
CA THR A 406 43.23 -19.29 6.79
C THR A 406 44.53 -19.21 7.59
N LEU A 407 44.48 -18.82 8.87
CA LEU A 407 45.64 -18.91 9.77
C LEU A 407 46.08 -20.36 10.02
N LEU A 408 45.15 -21.30 10.22
CA LEU A 408 45.48 -22.72 10.35
C LEU A 408 46.08 -23.30 9.07
N ASP A 409 45.57 -22.94 7.89
CA ASP A 409 46.08 -23.41 6.60
C ASP A 409 47.47 -22.83 6.28
N ILE A 410 47.78 -21.62 6.77
CA ILE A 410 49.12 -21.02 6.68
C ILE A 410 50.10 -21.70 7.67
N VAL A 411 49.64 -22.10 8.86
CA VAL A 411 50.51 -22.64 9.93
C VAL A 411 50.66 -24.17 9.86
N ALA A 412 49.67 -24.89 9.33
CA ALA A 412 49.68 -26.34 9.17
C ALA A 412 50.93 -26.90 8.45
N PRO A 413 51.41 -26.32 7.32
CA PRO A 413 52.61 -26.83 6.66
C PRO A 413 53.90 -26.66 7.48
N PHE A 414 53.94 -25.75 8.46
CA PHE A 414 55.11 -25.56 9.32
C PHE A 414 55.18 -26.53 10.50
N SER A 415 54.05 -27.12 10.91
CA SER A 415 54.01 -28.14 11.97
C SER A 415 54.42 -29.54 11.51
N LEU A 416 54.34 -29.81 10.19
CA LEU A 416 54.79 -31.07 9.59
C LEU A 416 56.31 -31.10 9.38
N LEU A 417 56.95 -29.95 9.18
CA LEU A 417 58.41 -29.84 9.03
C LEU A 417 59.18 -29.92 10.36
N SER A 418 58.53 -29.82 11.52
CA SER A 418 59.20 -29.94 12.82
C SER A 418 59.24 -31.37 13.38
N LYS A 419 58.81 -32.38 12.60
CA LYS A 419 58.70 -33.78 13.07
C LYS A 419 59.63 -34.77 12.34
N GLU A 420 60.52 -34.28 11.47
CA GLU A 420 61.50 -35.10 10.75
C GLU A 420 62.93 -35.03 11.30
N ASP A 421 63.15 -34.31 12.40
CA ASP A 421 64.41 -34.35 13.16
C ASP A 421 64.14 -34.74 14.62
N SER A 422 63.99 -36.03 14.90
CA SER A 422 64.05 -36.63 16.24
C SER A 422 64.59 -38.05 16.19
#